data_AF-A0A9D7KLY0-F1
#
_entry.id   AF-A0A9D7KLY0-F1
#
_cell.length_a   1.000
_cell.length_b   1.000
_cell.length_c   1.000
_cell.angle_alpha   90.00
_cell.angle_beta   90.00
_cell.angle_gamma   90.00
#
_symmetry.space_group_name_H-M   'P 1'
#
loop_
_entity.id
_entity.type
_entity.pdbx_description
1 polymer ?
#
loop_
_entity_poly.entity_id
_entity_poly.type
_entity_poly.pdbx_seq_one_letter_code
_entity_poly.pdbx_strand_id
1 'polypeptide(L)'
;MNSNIIHREIIVLPEKQLQMLRSGWGSAAIDNTIVESIVYMSDGYEVQGYIAYPREVTESQSHEVTTEEVTESRSHKGTSPRT
;
A
#
# COMPACT_ATOMS: atom_id res chain seq x y z
N MET A 1 -11.23 11.20 18.19
CA MET A 1 -11.84 10.11 17.42
C MET A 1 -11.75 8.87 18.29
N ASN A 2 -12.88 8.29 18.69
CA ASN A 2 -12.86 7.08 19.51
C ASN A 2 -12.71 5.87 18.58
N SER A 3 -11.76 4.99 18.90
CA SER A 3 -11.63 3.71 18.17
C SER A 3 -12.79 2.81 18.57
N ASN A 4 -13.54 2.31 17.57
CA ASN A 4 -14.61 1.32 17.79
C ASN A 4 -14.08 -0.11 17.93
N ILE A 5 -12.75 -0.30 17.95
CA ILE A 5 -12.11 -1.61 18.10
C ILE A 5 -12.16 -2.02 19.58
N ILE A 6 -12.77 -3.18 19.82
CA ILE A 6 -12.99 -3.81 21.13
C ILE A 6 -11.87 -4.81 21.42
N HIS A 7 -11.44 -5.56 20.40
CA HIS A 7 -10.37 -6.54 20.51
C HIS A 7 -9.49 -6.53 19.26
N ARG A 8 -8.19 -6.80 19.44
CA ARG A 8 -7.20 -6.85 18.36
C ARG A 8 -6.09 -7.83 18.75
N GLU A 9 -5.80 -8.79 17.89
CA GLU A 9 -4.74 -9.78 18.10
C GLU A 9 -3.98 -10.05 16.80
N ILE A 10 -2.65 -10.15 16.89
CA ILE A 10 -1.81 -10.53 15.75
C ILE A 10 -1.98 -12.02 15.50
N ILE A 11 -2.28 -12.38 14.25
CA ILE A 11 -2.40 -13.77 13.83
C ILE A 11 -1.00 -14.33 13.57
N VAL A 12 -0.61 -15.29 14.41
CA VAL A 12 0.62 -16.06 14.22
C VAL A 12 0.25 -17.46 13.76
N LEU A 13 0.61 -17.78 12.52
CA LEU A 13 0.36 -19.10 11.95
C LEU A 13 1.52 -20.06 12.23
N PRO A 14 1.26 -21.38 12.37
CA PRO A 14 2.30 -22.39 12.42
C PRO A 14 3.16 -22.42 11.15
N GLU A 15 4.44 -22.78 11.27
CA GLU A 15 5.39 -22.78 10.14
C GLU A 15 4.92 -23.56 8.92
N LYS A 16 4.24 -24.70 9.13
CA LYS A 16 3.68 -25.50 8.02
C LYS A 16 2.66 -24.71 7.20
N GLN A 17 1.83 -23.90 7.85
CA GLN A 17 0.84 -23.07 7.16
C GLN A 17 1.52 -21.89 6.48
N LEU A 18 2.54 -21.28 7.11
CA LEU A 18 3.36 -20.25 6.48
C LEU A 18 4.04 -20.77 5.21
N GLN A 19 4.56 -22.00 5.21
CA GLN A 19 5.16 -22.61 4.04
C GLN A 19 4.17 -22.77 2.88
N MET A 20 2.93 -23.19 3.19
CA MET A 20 1.87 -23.26 2.18
C MET A 20 1.56 -21.88 1.60
N LEU A 21 1.42 -20.87 2.44
CA LEU A 21 1.15 -19.50 2.00
C LEU A 21 2.28 -18.93 1.15
N ARG A 22 3.54 -19.13 1.55
CA ARG A 22 4.72 -18.73 0.76
C ARG A 22 4.74 -19.39 -0.62
N SER A 23 4.32 -20.65 -0.73
CA SER A 23 4.26 -21.34 -2.03
C SER A 23 3.19 -20.79 -2.98
N GLY A 24 2.07 -20.30 -2.46
CA GLY A 24 0.99 -19.76 -3.28
C GLY A 24 1.15 -18.28 -3.60
N TRP A 25 1.58 -17.49 -2.61
CA TRP A 25 1.51 -16.03 -2.64
C TRP A 25 2.90 -15.36 -2.61
N GLY A 26 3.96 -16.16 -2.46
CA GLY A 26 5.35 -15.70 -2.42
C GLY A 26 5.80 -15.28 -1.03
N SER A 27 7.09 -15.42 -0.76
CA SER A 27 7.69 -15.07 0.54
C SER A 27 7.50 -13.60 0.90
N ALA A 28 7.66 -12.69 -0.06
CA ALA A 28 7.52 -11.25 0.17
C ALA A 28 6.13 -10.88 0.72
N ALA A 29 5.06 -11.50 0.22
CA ALA A 29 3.71 -11.23 0.71
C ALA A 29 3.52 -11.67 2.17
N ILE A 30 4.12 -12.80 2.56
CA ILE A 30 3.98 -13.35 3.92
C ILE A 30 4.92 -12.67 4.91
N ASP A 31 6.15 -12.39 4.50
CA ASP A 31 7.19 -11.87 5.39
C ASP A 31 7.03 -10.35 5.61
N ASN A 32 6.44 -9.62 4.65
CA ASN A 32 6.24 -8.18 4.73
C ASN A 32 4.81 -7.77 5.12
N THR A 33 3.92 -8.69 5.46
CA THR A 33 2.54 -8.37 5.87
C THR A 33 2.32 -8.76 7.32
N ILE A 34 1.61 -7.91 8.05
CA ILE A 34 1.04 -8.23 9.35
C ILE A 34 -0.46 -8.42 9.16
N VAL A 35 -1.00 -9.51 9.72
CA VAL A 35 -2.44 -9.77 9.74
C VAL A 35 -2.90 -9.85 11.18
N GLU A 36 -3.99 -9.16 11.48
CA GLU A 36 -4.61 -9.16 12.81
C GLU A 36 -6.08 -9.53 12.71
N SER A 37 -6.56 -10.27 13.71
CA SER A 37 -7.99 -10.38 13.97
C SER A 37 -8.44 -9.15 14.74
N ILE A 38 -9.60 -8.62 14.36
CA ILE A 38 -10.23 -7.51 15.07
C ILE A 38 -11.68 -7.83 15.38
N VAL A 39 -12.13 -7.27 16.49
CA VAL A 39 -13.53 -7.21 16.85
C VAL A 39 -13.87 -5.75 17.06
N TYR A 40 -14.86 -5.22 16.36
CA TYR A 40 -15.24 -3.82 16.44
C TYR A 40 -16.76 -3.62 16.45
N MET A 41 -17.19 -2.48 16.99
CA MET A 41 -18.60 -2.11 17.01
C MET A 41 -18.97 -1.37 15.72
N SER A 42 -19.96 -1.88 14.98
CA SER A 42 -20.56 -1.21 13.82
C SER A 42 -22.06 -1.13 14.01
N ASP A 43 -22.61 0.08 14.08
CA ASP A 43 -24.06 0.33 14.16
C ASP A 43 -24.77 -0.44 15.30
N GLY A 44 -24.08 -0.63 16.42
CA GLY A 44 -24.60 -1.37 17.58
C GLY A 44 -24.38 -2.88 17.53
N TYR A 45 -23.68 -3.39 16.52
CA TYR A 45 -23.32 -4.80 16.37
C TYR A 45 -21.83 -5.06 16.51
N GLU A 46 -21.49 -6.19 17.13
CA GLU A 46 -20.13 -6.70 17.16
C GLU A 46 -19.78 -7.37 15.83
N VAL A 47 -18.75 -6.86 15.16
CA VAL A 47 -18.27 -7.37 13.88
C VAL A 47 -16.87 -7.94 14.05
N GLN A 48 -16.71 -9.20 13.64
CA GLN A 48 -15.41 -9.87 13.57
C GLN A 48 -14.82 -9.70 12.18
N GLY A 49 -13.55 -9.33 12.11
CA GLY A 49 -12.86 -9.08 10.84
C GLY A 49 -11.36 -9.30 10.93
N TYR A 50 -10.71 -9.06 9.80
CA TYR A 50 -9.26 -9.17 9.67
C TYR A 50 -8.72 -7.92 8.98
N ILE A 51 -7.56 -7.44 9.45
CA ILE A 51 -6.83 -6.35 8.81
C ILE A 51 -5.47 -6.87 8.40
N ALA A 52 -5.09 -6.64 7.14
CA ALA A 52 -3.77 -6.93 6.61
C ALA A 52 -3.10 -5.62 6.18
N TYR A 53 -1.85 -5.42 6.60
CA TYR A 53 -1.09 -4.21 6.30
C TYR A 53 0.42 -4.51 6.22
N PRO A 54 1.21 -3.71 5.49
CA PRO A 54 2.65 -3.94 5.37
C PRO A 54 3.36 -3.72 6.71
N ARG A 55 4.35 -4.58 7.00
CA ARG A 55 5.18 -4.53 8.21
C ARG A 55 6.04 -3.25 8.26
N GLU A 56 6.53 -2.81 7.11
CA GLU A 56 7.21 -1.52 6.97
C GLU A 56 6.40 -0.63 6.04
N VAL A 57 5.88 0.46 6.61
CA VAL A 57 5.42 1.60 5.82
C VAL A 57 6.65 2.48 5.67
N THR A 58 7.38 2.35 4.57
CA THR A 58 8.39 3.35 4.24
C THR A 58 7.63 4.66 4.04
N GLU A 59 7.91 5.65 4.88
CA GLU A 59 7.33 6.99 4.79
C GLU A 59 7.86 7.68 3.54
N SER A 60 7.26 7.38 2.40
CA SER A 60 7.63 8.01 1.15
C SER A 60 6.44 7.94 0.21
N GLN A 61 5.49 8.86 0.40
CA GLN A 61 4.94 9.75 -0.65
C GLN A 61 4.19 10.94 -0.01
N SER A 62 4.92 11.86 0.63
CA SER A 62 4.56 13.27 0.52
C SER A 62 4.88 13.68 -0.91
N HIS A 63 3.87 13.75 -1.76
CA HIS A 63 3.97 14.30 -3.10
C HIS A 63 4.38 15.78 -3.01
N GLU A 64 5.67 16.08 -3.06
CA GLU A 64 6.15 17.38 -3.50
C GLU A 64 6.12 17.36 -5.03
N VAL A 65 5.05 17.87 -5.61
CA VAL A 65 4.98 18.16 -7.04
C VAL A 65 5.87 19.38 -7.27
N THR A 66 7.15 19.16 -7.56
CA THR A 66 7.99 20.19 -8.17
C THR A 66 7.53 20.37 -9.61
N THR A 67 6.68 21.38 -9.82
CA THR A 67 6.38 21.93 -11.14
C THR A 67 7.65 22.60 -11.66
N GLU A 68 8.55 21.83 -12.28
CA GLU A 68 9.57 22.44 -13.13
C GLU A 68 8.91 22.79 -14.47
N GLU A 69 8.90 24.09 -14.71
CA GLU A 69 8.31 24.75 -15.86
C GLU A 69 8.80 24.14 -17.19
N VAL A 70 7.84 23.72 -18.01
CA VAL A 70 8.05 23.53 -19.44
C VAL A 70 8.21 24.93 -20.05
N THR A 71 9.42 25.48 -20.05
CA THR A 71 9.74 26.63 -20.90
C THR A 71 9.96 26.15 -22.33
N GLU A 72 8.85 26.20 -23.06
CA GLU A 72 8.73 26.32 -24.50
C GLU A 72 9.91 27.08 -25.13
N SER A 73 10.80 26.37 -25.82
CA SER A 73 11.79 26.96 -26.73
C SER A 73 11.38 26.70 -28.17
N ARG A 74 10.41 27.49 -28.62
CA ARG A 74 9.95 27.59 -30.01
C ARG A 74 11.04 28.25 -30.86
N SER A 75 12.02 27.48 -31.34
CA SER A 75 13.00 27.98 -32.31
C SER A 75 12.45 27.86 -33.74
N HIS A 76 11.98 28.99 -34.26
CA HIS A 76 11.69 29.18 -35.68
C HIS A 76 12.99 29.17 -36.49
N LYS A 77 13.15 28.19 -37.39
CA LYS A 77 13.80 28.37 -38.71
C LYS A 77 13.04 27.44 -39.67
N GLY A 78 12.30 27.91 -40.68
CA GLY A 78 12.64 29.01 -41.57
C GLY A 78 13.43 28.45 -42.75
N THR A 79 12.69 28.12 -43.82
CA THR A 79 13.10 28.21 -45.23
C THR A 79 13.75 26.97 -45.89
N SER A 80 12.94 26.25 -46.69
CA SER A 80 13.40 25.49 -47.88
C SER A 80 14.12 26.42 -48.87
N PRO A 81 15.08 25.95 -49.70
CA PRO A 81 14.67 25.37 -50.98
C PRO A 81 15.57 24.26 -51.57
N ARG A 82 14.91 23.32 -52.25
CA ARG A 82 15.13 22.85 -53.64
C ARG A 82 16.57 22.90 -54.21
N THR A 83 17.14 21.74 -54.51
CA THR A 83 17.55 21.35 -55.89
C THR A 83 17.61 19.84 -56.00
#